data_AF-A0A951J5W5-F1
#
_entry.id   AF-A0A951J5W5-F1
#
_cell.length_a   1.000
_cell.length_b   1.000
_cell.length_c   1.000
_cell.angle_alpha   90.00
_cell.angle_beta   90.00
_cell.angle_gamma   90.00
#
_symmetry.space_group_name_H-M   'P 1'
#
loop_
_entity.id
_entity.type
_entity.pdbx_description
1 polymer ?
#
loop_
_entity_poly.entity_id
_entity_poly.type
_entity_poly.pdbx_seq_one_letter_code
_entity_poly.pdbx_strand_id
1 'polypeptide(L)'
;MKIVGLMSGTSMDGIDAALLELDDGPDGIRWSLLEFRSEAYDDERRGRIREAVDGGSSETLCRLHADLGEWLAAAASAVVEQAGVDAGEVAAIGSHGHTVWHVP
;
A
#
# COMPACT_ATOMS: atom_id res chain seq x y z
N MET A 1 0.21 -4.73 18.96
CA MET A 1 1.26 -4.66 17.91
C MET A 1 0.79 -3.72 16.80
N LYS A 2 1.67 -2.89 16.24
CA LYS A 2 1.29 -1.95 15.17
C LYS A 2 1.65 -2.49 13.79
N ILE A 3 0.73 -2.42 12.84
CA ILE A 3 0.90 -2.94 11.48
C ILE A 3 0.38 -1.90 10.49
N VAL A 4 1.10 -1.69 9.39
CA VAL A 4 0.59 -0.91 8.25
C VAL A 4 -0.01 -1.86 7.21
N GLY A 5 -1.25 -1.63 6.82
CA GLY A 5 -1.88 -2.23 5.64
C GLY A 5 -1.77 -1.29 4.44
N LEU A 6 -1.40 -1.83 3.27
CA LEU A 6 -1.31 -1.07 2.01
C LEU A 6 -2.09 -1.77 0.90
N MET A 7 -2.78 -0.98 0.09
CA MET A 7 -3.53 -1.49 -1.05
C MET A 7 -3.67 -0.44 -2.15
N SER A 8 -3.55 -0.89 -3.40
CA SER A 8 -3.86 -0.09 -4.58
C SER A 8 -4.81 -0.87 -5.49
N GLY A 9 -6.04 -0.37 -5.62
CA GLY A 9 -7.11 -1.02 -6.36
C GLY A 9 -6.94 -0.92 -7.88
N THR A 10 -7.66 -1.76 -8.61
CA THR A 10 -7.70 -1.77 -10.08
C THR A 10 -8.33 -0.51 -10.68
N SER A 11 -8.95 0.34 -9.86
CA SER A 11 -9.40 1.70 -10.20
C SER A 11 -8.25 2.63 -10.57
N MET A 12 -7.01 2.33 -10.16
CA MET A 12 -5.82 3.17 -10.38
C MET A 12 -6.02 4.62 -9.89
N ASP A 13 -6.81 4.78 -8.83
CA ASP A 13 -7.11 6.05 -8.19
C ASP A 13 -6.05 6.44 -7.18
N GLY A 14 -5.43 5.47 -6.49
CA GLY A 14 -4.34 5.74 -5.57
C GLY A 14 -3.82 4.54 -4.78
N ILE A 15 -3.17 4.87 -3.67
CA ILE A 15 -2.71 3.95 -2.63
C ILE A 15 -3.44 4.30 -1.34
N ASP A 16 -4.10 3.32 -0.75
CA ASP A 16 -4.62 3.40 0.60
C ASP A 16 -3.61 2.81 1.59
N ALA A 17 -3.39 3.52 2.68
CA ALA A 17 -2.53 3.12 3.78
C ALA A 17 -3.31 3.24 5.10
N ALA A 18 -3.30 2.15 5.89
CA ALA A 18 -3.96 2.09 7.19
C ALA A 18 -2.96 1.64 8.26
N LEU A 19 -2.76 2.44 9.31
CA LEU A 19 -2.03 2.02 10.49
C LEU A 19 -3.03 1.44 11.50
N LEU A 20 -2.81 0.19 11.87
CA LEU A 20 -3.66 -0.57 12.78
C LEU A 20 -2.88 -0.94 14.04
N GLU A 21 -3.56 -0.97 15.17
CA GLU A 21 -3.09 -1.64 16.38
C GLU A 21 -3.86 -2.94 16.57
N LEU A 22 -3.14 -4.05 16.71
CA LEU A 22 -3.69 -5.39 16.88
C LEU A 22 -3.30 -5.91 18.27
N ASP A 23 -4.25 -6.43 19.02
CA ASP A 23 -4.03 -7.01 20.34
C ASP A 23 -4.76 -8.33 20.50
N ASP A 24 -4.29 -9.17 21.43
CA ASP A 24 -5.02 -10.37 21.82
C ASP A 24 -6.29 -9.99 22.59
N GLY A 25 -7.41 -10.57 22.17
CA GLY A 25 -8.70 -10.49 22.82
C GLY A 25 -9.22 -11.84 23.30
N PRO A 26 -10.26 -11.85 24.15
CA PRO A 26 -10.83 -13.08 24.68
C PRO A 26 -11.37 -14.03 23.59
N ASP A 27 -11.82 -13.49 22.45
CA ASP A 27 -12.39 -14.26 21.32
C ASP A 27 -11.53 -14.23 20.05
N GLY A 28 -10.24 -13.85 20.15
CA GLY A 28 -9.32 -13.73 19.02
C GLY A 28 -8.68 -12.35 18.91
N ILE A 29 -8.18 -12.01 17.72
CA ILE A 29 -7.47 -10.75 17.49
C ILE A 29 -8.47 -9.58 17.55
N ARG A 30 -8.22 -8.62 18.44
CA ARG A 30 -8.85 -7.30 18.42
C ARG A 30 -7.98 -6.35 17.62
N TRP A 31 -8.61 -5.38 16.97
CA TRP A 31 -7.89 -4.36 16.22
C TRP A 31 -8.56 -3.00 16.37
N SER A 32 -7.75 -1.94 16.23
CA SER A 32 -8.20 -0.55 16.12
C SER A 32 -7.47 0.13 14.96
N LEU A 33 -8.16 1.05 14.29
CA LEU A 33 -7.57 1.92 13.29
C LEU A 33 -6.97 3.12 13.99
N LEU A 34 -5.64 3.27 13.90
CA LEU A 34 -4.94 4.43 14.45
C LEU A 34 -4.98 5.61 13.49
N GLU A 35 -4.73 5.34 12.20
CA GLU A 35 -4.76 6.36 11.15
C GLU A 35 -5.01 5.71 9.77
N PHE A 36 -5.63 6.48 8.88
CA PHE A 36 -5.88 6.10 7.49
C PHE A 36 -5.56 7.26 6.55
N ARG A 37 -4.93 6.94 5.43
CA ARG A 37 -4.61 7.90 4.38
C ARG A 37 -4.80 7.27 3.00
N SER A 38 -5.37 8.04 2.08
CA SER A 38 -5.34 7.75 0.64
C SER A 38 -4.44 8.74 -0.06
N GLU A 39 -3.50 8.25 -0.86
CA GLU A 39 -2.67 9.05 -1.76
C GLU A 39 -3.10 8.82 -3.20
N ALA A 40 -3.65 9.86 -3.83
CA ALA A 40 -4.07 9.79 -5.22
C ALA A 40 -2.86 9.67 -6.15
N TYR A 41 -2.97 8.83 -7.19
CA TYR A 41 -2.01 8.84 -8.28
C TYR A 41 -2.20 10.09 -9.13
N ASP A 42 -1.07 10.74 -9.46
CA ASP A 42 -1.04 11.72 -10.54
C ASP A 42 -1.17 11.02 -11.91
N ASP A 43 -1.35 11.82 -12.96
CA ASP A 43 -1.56 11.32 -14.31
C ASP A 43 -0.36 10.51 -14.83
N GLU A 44 0.85 10.83 -14.38
CA GLU A 44 2.06 10.11 -14.78
C GLU A 44 2.09 8.71 -14.17
N ARG A 45 1.92 8.60 -12.85
CA ARG A 45 1.85 7.33 -12.11
C ARG A 45 0.72 6.46 -12.65
N ARG A 46 -0.47 7.05 -12.86
CA ARG A 46 -1.61 6.34 -13.45
C ARG A 46 -1.31 5.86 -14.87
N GLY A 47 -0.61 6.66 -15.67
CA GLY A 47 -0.16 6.29 -17.01
C GLY A 47 0.76 5.07 -17.01
N ARG A 48 1.76 5.05 -16.12
CA ARG A 48 2.70 3.91 -15.98
C ARG A 48 2.00 2.62 -15.56
N ILE A 49 1.05 2.70 -14.63
CA ILE A 49 0.25 1.54 -14.21
C ILE A 49 -0.60 1.03 -15.38
N ARG A 50 -1.27 1.94 -16.09
CA ARG A 50 -2.09 1.59 -17.26
C ARG A 50 -1.27 0.91 -18.34
N GLU A 51 -0.09 1.44 -18.67
CA GLU A 51 0.82 0.83 -19.66
C GLU A 51 1.17 -0.61 -19.29
N ALA A 52 1.45 -0.88 -18.01
CA ALA A 52 1.74 -2.23 -17.55
C ALA A 52 0.54 -3.18 -17.66
N VAL A 53 -0.65 -2.71 -17.27
CA VAL A 53 -1.89 -3.50 -17.31
C VAL A 53 -2.34 -3.79 -18.74
N ASP A 54 -2.16 -2.84 -19.65
CA ASP A 54 -2.54 -2.94 -21.07
C ASP A 54 -1.52 -3.72 -21.92
N GLY A 55 -0.88 -4.74 -21.34
CA GLY A 55 0.06 -5.63 -22.05
C GLY A 55 1.49 -5.10 -22.09
N GLY A 56 1.93 -4.42 -21.04
CA GLY A 56 3.28 -3.87 -20.93
C GLY A 56 4.38 -4.92 -21.12
N SER A 57 5.52 -4.46 -21.64
CA SER A 57 6.70 -5.31 -21.84
C SER A 57 7.30 -5.79 -20.51
N SER A 58 8.18 -6.80 -20.54
CA SER A 58 8.93 -7.19 -19.33
C SER A 58 9.72 -6.02 -18.72
N GLU A 59 10.24 -5.11 -19.56
CA GLU A 59 10.90 -3.89 -19.08
C GLU A 59 9.93 -2.96 -18.35
N THR A 60 8.75 -2.72 -18.95
CA THR A 60 7.68 -1.90 -18.34
C THR A 60 7.28 -2.46 -16.98
N LEU A 61 7.07 -3.78 -16.90
CA LEU A 61 6.70 -4.48 -15.66
C LEU A 61 7.79 -4.40 -14.59
N CYS A 62 9.06 -4.59 -14.96
CA CYS A 62 10.18 -4.49 -14.02
C CYS A 62 10.34 -3.06 -13.48
N ARG A 63 10.19 -2.05 -14.34
CA ARG A 63 10.23 -0.63 -13.91
C ARG A 63 9.08 -0.31 -12.97
N LEU A 64 7.85 -0.68 -13.34
CA LEU A 64 6.68 -0.44 -12.51
C LEU A 64 6.77 -1.15 -11.16
N HIS A 65 7.33 -2.36 -11.09
CA HIS A 65 7.53 -3.08 -9.84
C HIS A 65 8.36 -2.26 -8.83
N ALA A 66 9.48 -1.70 -9.27
CA ALA A 66 10.34 -0.86 -8.43
C ALA A 66 9.63 0.45 -8.05
N ASP A 67 9.01 1.12 -9.03
CA ASP A 67 8.28 2.36 -8.83
C ASP A 67 7.14 2.21 -7.80
N LEU A 68 6.31 1.16 -7.93
CA LEU A 68 5.23 0.85 -6.98
C LEU A 68 5.78 0.60 -5.57
N GLY A 69 6.93 -0.08 -5.46
CA GLY A 69 7.59 -0.31 -4.18
C GLY A 69 7.92 0.99 -3.45
N GLU A 70 8.50 1.96 -4.17
CA GLU A 70 8.81 3.29 -3.62
C GLU A 70 7.54 4.07 -3.25
N TRP A 71 6.49 4.02 -4.09
CA TRP A 71 5.24 4.72 -3.81
C TRP A 71 4.51 4.13 -2.60
N LEU A 72 4.50 2.80 -2.47
CA LEU A 72 3.93 2.09 -1.32
C LEU A 72 4.72 2.38 -0.04
N ALA A 73 6.06 2.42 -0.12
CA ALA A 73 6.92 2.78 1.01
C ALA A 73 6.69 4.24 1.47
N ALA A 74 6.51 5.16 0.52
CA ALA A 74 6.17 6.55 0.81
C ALA A 74 4.80 6.64 1.50
N ALA A 75 3.77 5.94 1.01
CA ALA A 75 2.45 5.91 1.62
C ALA A 75 2.46 5.31 3.05
N ALA A 76 3.24 4.25 3.27
CA ALA A 76 3.43 3.65 4.58
C ALA A 76 4.10 4.63 5.57
N SER A 77 5.17 5.29 5.12
CA SER A 77 5.88 6.27 5.95
C SER A 77 4.97 7.44 6.30
N ALA A 78 4.20 7.91 5.34
CA ALA A 78 3.24 8.99 5.48
C ALA A 78 2.14 8.70 6.51
N VAL A 79 1.53 7.51 6.51
CA VAL A 79 0.47 7.18 7.49
C VAL A 79 1.04 7.04 8.91
N VAL A 80 2.27 6.52 9.04
CA VAL A 80 2.97 6.39 10.33
C VAL A 80 3.34 7.75 10.91
N GLU A 81 3.89 8.64 10.07
CA GLU A 81 4.22 10.02 10.44
C GLU A 81 2.97 10.79 10.88
N GLN A 82 1.88 10.68 10.10
CA GLN A 82 0.62 11.35 10.42
C GLN A 82 0.01 10.86 11.75
N ALA A 83 0.13 9.56 12.05
CA ALA A 83 -0.28 9.00 13.32
C ALA A 83 0.60 9.44 14.52
N GLY A 84 1.75 10.09 14.26
CA GLY A 84 2.71 10.47 15.30
C GLY A 84 3.38 9.26 15.96
N VAL A 85 3.49 8.14 15.25
CA VAL A 85 4.08 6.89 15.73
C VAL A 85 5.53 6.78 15.27
N ASP A 86 6.43 6.29 16.13
CA ASP A 86 7.80 6.01 15.72
C ASP A 86 7.83 4.80 14.75
N ALA A 87 8.56 4.92 13.65
CA ALA A 87 8.62 3.85 12.64
C ALA A 87 9.18 2.52 13.20
N GLY A 88 10.02 2.56 14.24
CA GLY A 88 10.53 1.39 14.94
C GLY A 88 9.48 0.64 15.77
N GLU A 89 8.30 1.24 16.01
CA GLU A 89 7.17 0.57 16.66
C GLU A 89 6.29 -0.23 15.68
N VAL A 90 6.45 -0.01 14.36
CA VAL A 90 5.72 -0.75 13.33
C VAL A 90 6.36 -2.12 13.18
N ALA A 91 5.62 -3.16 13.55
CA ALA A 91 6.11 -4.53 13.54
C ALA A 91 6.16 -5.15 12.13
N ALA A 92 5.23 -4.73 11.25
CA ALA A 92 5.13 -5.28 9.90
C ALA A 92 4.36 -4.34 8.96
N ILE A 93 4.54 -4.59 7.66
CA ILE A 93 3.73 -4.02 6.59
C ILE A 93 3.06 -5.18 5.84
N GLY A 94 1.74 -5.17 5.77
CA GLY A 94 0.95 -6.01 4.89
C GLY A 94 0.62 -5.26 3.61
N SER A 95 1.25 -5.62 2.50
CA SER A 95 1.03 -4.96 1.21
C SER A 95 0.35 -5.91 0.23
N HIS A 96 -0.84 -5.53 -0.24
CA HIS A 96 -1.44 -6.18 -1.41
C HIS A 96 -0.67 -5.84 -2.69
N GLY A 97 -0.08 -4.64 -2.75
CA GLY A 97 0.47 -4.07 -3.96
C GLY A 97 -0.64 -3.65 -4.94
N HIS A 98 -0.34 -3.75 -6.24
CA HIS A 98 -1.26 -3.45 -7.33
C HIS A 98 -1.38 -4.65 -8.26
N THR A 99 -2.62 -5.01 -8.61
CA THR A 99 -2.87 -6.13 -9.52
C THR A 99 -2.59 -5.70 -10.96
N VAL A 100 -1.58 -6.31 -11.58
CA VAL A 100 -1.32 -6.14 -13.03
C VAL A 100 -2.11 -7.16 -13.86
N TRP A 101 -2.16 -8.40 -13.39
CA TRP A 101 -2.84 -9.49 -14.08
C TRP A 101 -3.38 -10.50 -13.06
N HIS A 102 -4.54 -11.09 -13.33
CA HIS A 102 -5.15 -12.10 -12.45
C HIS A 102 -5.79 -13.23 -13.26
N VAL A 103 -5.31 -14.45 -13.03
CA VAL A 103 -5.86 -15.72 -13.56
C VAL A 103 -5.95 -16.68 -12.38
N PRO A 104 -7.14 -16.90 -11.79
CA PRO A 104 -7.31 -17.71 -10.57
C PRO A 104 -6.87 -19.17 -10.71
#